data_AF-A0A381QQL1-F1
#
_entry.id   AF-A0A381QQL1-F1
#
_cell.length_a   1.000
_cell.length_b   1.000
_cell.length_c   1.000
_cell.angle_alpha   90.00
_cell.angle_beta   90.00
_cell.angle_gamma   90.00
#
_symmetry.space_group_name_H-M   'P 1'
#
loop_
_entity.id
_entity.type
_entity.pdbx_description
1 polymer ?
#
loop_
_entity_poly.entity_id
_entity_poly.type
_entity_poly.pdbx_seq_one_letter_code
_entity_poly.pdbx_strand_id
1 'polypeptide(L)' 'IQDELDKLVHNFGMEYWYSTYFALRTGYYYDKTGKISNPTFGVGLRFSNYGFDFGYTSGEPGHPLTNTMRFSINVQF' A
#
# COMPACT_ATOMS: atom_id res chain seq x y z
N ILE A 1 -19.05 14.79 18.44
CA ILE A 1 -19.34 14.44 17.02
C ILE A 1 -18.27 15.02 16.08
N GLN A 2 -17.74 16.23 16.32
CA GLN A 2 -16.67 16.80 15.48
C GLN A 2 -15.33 16.04 15.56
N ASP A 3 -14.95 15.49 16.72
CA ASP A 3 -13.73 14.68 16.87
C ASP A 3 -13.71 13.36 16.08
N GLU A 4 -14.86 12.75 15.80
CA GLU A 4 -14.89 11.45 15.12
C GLU A 4 -14.68 11.55 13.61
N LEU A 5 -15.03 12.71 13.03
CA LEU A 5 -14.73 13.00 11.62
C LEU A 5 -13.28 13.46 11.40
N ASP A 6 -12.59 13.90 12.46
CA ASP A 6 -11.18 14.30 12.35
C ASP A 6 -10.24 13.08 12.30
N LYS A 7 -10.61 11.99 12.98
CA LYS A 7 -9.92 10.68 12.91
C LYS A 7 -10.16 9.89 11.62
N LEU A 8 -10.91 10.43 10.67
CA LEU A 8 -11.23 9.73 9.44
C LEU A 8 -9.99 9.71 8.53
N VAL A 9 -9.21 8.64 8.71
CA VAL A 9 -8.07 8.29 7.87
C VAL A 9 -8.55 8.18 6.43
N HIS A 10 -8.08 9.07 5.57
CA HIS A 10 -8.41 9.02 4.16
C HIS A 10 -7.35 8.22 3.41
N ASN A 11 -7.71 7.00 3.03
CA ASN A 11 -6.87 6.13 2.21
C ASN A 11 -7.30 6.28 0.75
N PHE A 12 -6.42 6.84 -0.09
CA PHE A 12 -6.63 6.83 -1.53
C PHE A 12 -5.70 5.81 -2.16
N GLY A 13 -6.23 4.91 -2.98
CA GLY A 13 -5.46 3.89 -3.67
C GLY A 13 -5.94 3.73 -5.11
N MET A 14 -5.00 3.44 -6.01
CA MET A 14 -5.25 3.06 -7.39
C MET A 14 -4.55 1.73 -7.66
N GLU A 15 -5.33 0.77 -8.16
CA GLU A 15 -4.83 -0.53 -8.58
C GLU A 15 -5.01 -0.66 -10.09
N TYR A 16 -3.92 -0.95 -10.79
CA TYR A 16 -3.86 -1.15 -12.22
C TYR A 16 -3.43 -2.58 -12.54
N TRP A 17 -4.33 -3.36 -13.13
CA TRP A 17 -4.05 -4.72 -13.58
C TRP A 17 -3.63 -4.69 -15.04
N TYR A 18 -2.35 -4.90 -15.32
CA TYR A 18 -1.87 -4.99 -16.71
C TYR A 18 -2.22 -6.35 -17.33
N SER A 19 -2.25 -7.41 -16.52
CA SER A 19 -2.65 -8.74 -16.95
C SER A 19 -3.06 -9.58 -15.73
N THR A 20 -3.61 -10.77 -15.93
CA THR A 20 -3.90 -11.73 -14.84
C THR A 20 -2.64 -12.10 -14.05
N TYR A 21 -1.47 -11.81 -14.64
CA TYR A 21 -0.15 -12.08 -14.08
C TYR A 21 0.57 -10.86 -13.51
N PHE A 22 0.12 -9.63 -13.79
CA PHE A 22 0.83 -8.41 -13.34
C PHE A 22 -0.15 -7.35 -12.83
N ALA A 23 0.06 -6.93 -11.58
CA ALA A 23 -0.66 -5.88 -10.89
C ALA A 23 0.30 -4.77 -10.49
N LEU A 24 -0.11 -3.53 -10.68
CA LEU A 24 0.55 -2.35 -10.15
C LEU A 24 -0.41 -1.70 -9.15
N ARG A 25 0.10 -1.32 -7.99
CA ARG A 25 -0.67 -0.67 -6.92
C ARG A 25 0.07 0.60 -6.56
N THR A 26 -0.66 1.70 -6.50
CA THR A 26 -0.13 2.95 -5.98
C THR A 26 -1.18 3.52 -5.06
N GLY A 27 -0.77 4.11 -3.96
CA GLY A 27 -1.70 4.66 -2.99
C GLY A 27 -1.06 5.78 -2.24
N TYR A 28 -1.89 6.60 -1.63
CA TYR A 28 -1.48 7.70 -0.83
C TYR A 28 -2.31 7.66 0.45
N TYR A 29 -1.61 7.44 1.55
CA TYR A 29 -2.19 7.51 2.87
C TYR A 29 -2.18 8.96 3.31
N TYR A 30 -3.36 9.54 3.56
CA TYR A 30 -3.50 10.90 4.04
C TYR A 30 -4.27 10.93 5.37
N ASP A 31 -3.53 11.24 6.44
CA ASP A 31 -4.09 11.42 7.77
C ASP A 31 -4.01 12.90 8.17
N LYS A 32 -5.18 13.52 8.38
CA LYS A 32 -5.29 14.93 8.78
C LYS A 32 -4.80 15.17 10.21
N THR A 33 -4.99 14.21 11.11
CA THR A 33 -4.65 14.36 12.53
C THR A 33 -3.16 14.17 12.79
N GLY A 34 -2.47 13.33 11.99
CA GLY A 34 -1.06 12.99 12.19
C GLY A 34 -0.04 13.71 11.31
N LYS A 35 -0.46 14.49 10.27
CA LYS A 35 0.44 14.91 9.17
C LYS A 35 1.20 13.73 8.55
N ILE A 36 0.57 12.56 8.52
CA ILE A 36 1.18 11.36 7.96
C ILE A 36 0.76 11.28 6.50
N SER A 37 1.72 11.56 5.62
CA SER A 37 1.56 11.56 4.16
C SER A 37 2.52 10.54 3.56
N ASN A 38 2.09 9.29 3.49
CA ASN A 38 2.92 8.19 3.02
C ASN A 38 2.45 7.71 1.63
N PRO A 39 3.19 8.04 0.55
CA PRO A 39 2.99 7.36 -0.72
C PRO A 39 3.36 5.89 -0.62
N THR A 40 2.44 5.03 -1.00
CA THR A 40 2.59 3.59 -1.13
C THR A 40 2.69 3.23 -2.60
N PHE A 41 3.60 2.34 -2.92
CA PHE A 41 3.75 1.74 -4.23
C PHE A 41 3.83 0.23 -4.07
N GLY A 42 3.33 -0.52 -5.02
CA GLY A 42 3.36 -1.96 -4.99
C GLY A 42 3.25 -2.55 -6.37
N VAL A 43 3.87 -3.70 -6.55
CA VAL A 43 3.78 -4.50 -7.76
C VAL A 43 3.50 -5.94 -7.36
N GLY A 44 2.59 -6.59 -8.06
CA GLY A 44 2.23 -7.98 -7.87
C GLY A 44 2.46 -8.75 -9.16
N LEU A 45 3.11 -9.90 -9.05
CA LEU A 45 3.37 -10.85 -10.12
C LEU A 45 2.70 -12.16 -9.74
N ARG A 46 1.71 -12.61 -10.51
CA ARG A 46 1.02 -13.87 -10.27
C ARG A 46 1.28 -14.82 -11.43
N PHE A 47 1.70 -16.04 -11.14
CA PHE A 47 1.95 -17.11 -12.09
C PHE A 47 1.19 -18.36 -11.65
N SER A 48 -0.08 -18.50 -12.04
CA SER A 48 -0.95 -19.65 -11.76
C SER A 48 -0.98 -20.05 -10.26
N ASN A 49 -0.01 -20.87 -9.83
CA ASN A 49 0.15 -21.40 -8.48
C ASN A 49 1.13 -20.61 -7.60
N TYR A 50 1.85 -19.64 -8.17
CA TYR A 50 2.80 -18.79 -7.46
C TYR A 50 2.35 -17.33 -7.53
N GLY A 51 2.43 -16.60 -6.44
CA GLY A 51 2.20 -15.15 -6.37
C GLY A 51 3.39 -14.49 -5.70
N PHE A 52 3.85 -13.39 -6.25
CA PHE A 52 4.94 -12.58 -5.73
C PHE A 52 4.42 -11.16 -5.61
N ASP A 53 4.28 -10.66 -4.40
CA ASP A 53 3.85 -9.29 -4.15
C ASP A 53 5.00 -8.52 -3.50
N PHE A 54 5.29 -7.36 -4.07
CA PHE A 54 6.28 -6.42 -3.59
C PHE A 54 5.57 -5.11 -3.27
N GLY A 55 5.64 -4.66 -2.03
CA GLY A 55 5.09 -3.39 -1.57
C GLY A 55 6.19 -2.51 -1.02
N TYR A 56 6.16 -1.23 -1.33
CA TYR A 56 7.07 -0.24 -0.81
C TYR A 56 6.27 0.98 -0.34
N THR A 57 6.34 1.26 0.95
CA THR A 57 5.68 2.44 1.53
C THR A 57 6.74 3.47 1.85
N SER A 58 6.77 4.55 1.09
CA SER A 58 7.60 5.73 1.39
C SER A 58 6.80 6.74 2.22
N GLY A 59 7.47 7.57 2.99
CA GLY A 59 6.85 8.73 3.64
C GLY A 59 7.76 9.38 4.67
N GLU A 60 7.20 10.22 5.54
CA GLU A 60 8.00 11.12 6.37
C GLU A 60 8.85 10.39 7.43
N PRO A 61 10.15 10.73 7.54
CA PRO A 61 11.09 10.07 8.45
C PRO A 61 10.72 10.37 9.90
N GLY A 62 10.29 9.35 10.64
CA GLY A 62 9.90 9.50 12.05
C GLY A 62 8.97 8.42 12.58
N HIS A 63 8.29 7.66 11.72
CA HIS A 63 7.39 6.58 12.11
C HIS A 63 7.93 5.21 11.68
N PRO A 64 7.89 4.16 12.53
CA PRO A 64 8.51 2.84 12.25
C PRO A 64 7.91 2.06 11.07
N LEU A 65 6.82 2.53 10.48
CA LEU A 65 6.19 1.96 9.28
C LEU A 65 6.55 2.73 7.99
N THR A 66 7.25 3.86 8.13
CA THR A 66 7.77 4.64 7.02
C THR A 66 8.99 3.92 6.42
N ASN A 67 9.06 3.83 5.09
CA ASN A 67 10.14 3.22 4.33
C ASN A 67 10.24 1.69 4.46
N THR A 68 9.09 1.01 4.61
CA THR A 68 9.05 -0.45 4.70
C THR A 68 8.95 -1.07 3.30
N MET A 69 9.90 -1.94 2.98
CA MET A 69 9.82 -2.86 1.85
C MET A 69 9.19 -4.17 2.33
N ARG A 70 8.06 -4.54 1.73
CA ARG A 70 7.33 -5.77 2.01
C ARG A 70 7.44 -6.71 0.82
N PHE A 71 7.89 -7.93 1.09
CA PHE A 71 7.96 -9.00 0.13
C PHE A 71 7.00 -10.10 0.59
N SER A 72 6.20 -10.63 -0.32
CA SER A 72 5.27 -11.69 -0.02
C SER A 72 5.29 -12.70 -1.16
N ILE A 73 5.39 -13.97 -0.81
CA ILE A 73 5.33 -15.08 -1.74
C ILE A 73 4.13 -15.93 -1.36
N ASN A 74 3.21 -16.11 -2.29
CA ASN A 74 2.06 -16.97 -2.17
C ASN A 74 2.27 -18.21 -3.01
N VAL A 75 2.00 -19.38 -2.45
CA VAL A 75 2.02 -20.65 -3.18
C VAL A 75 0.67 -21.32 -2.93
N GLN A 76 -0.06 -21.58 -4.01
CA GLN A 76 -1.36 -22.23 -3.97
C GLN A 76 -1.21 -23.67 -4.46
N PHE A 77 -1.44 -24.62 -3.55
CA PHE A 77 -1.42 -26.06 -3.81
C PHE A 77 -2.77 -26.54 -4.34
#